data_AF-A0A0R1XSK2-F1
#
_entry.id   AF-A0A0R1XSK2-F1
#
_cell.length_a   1.000
_cell.length_b   1.000
_cell.length_c   1.000
_cell.angle_alpha   90.00
_cell.angle_beta   90.00
_cell.angle_gamma   90.00
#
_symmetry.space_group_name_H-M   'P 1'
#
loop_
_entity.id
_entity.type
_entity.pdbx_description
1 polymer ?
#
loop_
_entity_poly.entity_id
_entity_poly.type
_entity_poly.pdbx_seq_one_letter_code
_entity_poly.pdbx_strand_id
1 'polypeptide(L)'
;MVKGVSDHQDELDQQISSLLARDWTIDRLVKPDLIILRIALYEIQYVDGVPTAVAINEALELAKAFSNDKSRKFINGALGKFEQEHRN
;
A
#
# COMPACT_ATOMS: atom_id res chain seq x y z
N MET A 1 -8.12 -9.50 -8.98
CA MET A 1 -7.28 -8.33 -8.65
C MET A 1 -8.01 -7.01 -8.85
N VAL A 2 -8.19 -6.50 -10.08
CA VAL A 2 -8.81 -5.16 -10.30
C VAL A 2 -10.19 -5.02 -9.66
N LYS A 3 -11.09 -6.00 -9.88
CA LYS A 3 -12.43 -5.99 -9.26
C LYS A 3 -12.36 -6.04 -7.74
N GLY A 4 -11.48 -6.86 -7.18
CA GLY A 4 -11.30 -6.98 -5.73
C GLY A 4 -10.81 -5.69 -5.08
N VAL A 5 -9.82 -5.02 -5.67
CA VAL A 5 -9.35 -3.71 -5.19
C VAL A 5 -10.46 -2.66 -5.28
N SER A 6 -11.25 -2.66 -6.37
CA SER A 6 -12.38 -1.74 -6.51
C SER A 6 -13.49 -2.01 -5.50
N ASP A 7 -13.76 -3.28 -5.19
CA ASP A 7 -14.80 -3.70 -4.25
C ASP A 7 -14.42 -3.35 -2.79
N HIS A 8 -13.12 -3.25 -2.46
CA HIS A 8 -12.60 -2.92 -1.13
C HIS A 8 -12.01 -1.51 -1.05
N GLN A 9 -12.25 -0.65 -2.05
CA GLN A 9 -11.51 0.61 -2.18
C GLN A 9 -11.62 1.50 -0.93
N ASP A 10 -12.82 1.66 -0.39
CA ASP A 10 -13.06 2.55 0.75
C ASP A 10 -12.36 2.04 2.02
N GLU A 11 -12.36 0.72 2.23
CA GLU A 11 -11.65 0.07 3.34
C GLU A 11 -10.13 0.23 3.21
N LEU A 12 -9.60 -0.04 2.00
CA LEU A 12 -8.18 0.14 1.70
C LEU A 12 -7.76 1.61 1.86
N ASP A 13 -8.58 2.56 1.43
CA ASP A 13 -8.31 4.00 1.58
C ASP A 13 -8.30 4.43 3.05
N GLN A 14 -9.21 3.87 3.87
CA GLN A 14 -9.25 4.14 5.29
C GLN A 14 -7.99 3.60 6.00
N GLN A 15 -7.55 2.40 5.63
CA GLN A 15 -6.29 1.82 6.14
C GLN A 15 -5.07 2.61 5.68
N ILE A 16 -4.99 2.98 4.40
CA ILE A 16 -3.91 3.82 3.89
C ILE A 16 -3.84 5.12 4.69
N SER A 17 -4.99 5.75 4.93
CA SER A 17 -5.08 7.00 5.70
C SER A 17 -4.55 6.84 7.13
N SER A 18 -4.77 5.70 7.80
CA SER A 18 -4.24 5.44 9.15
C SER A 18 -2.72 5.21 9.17
N LEU A 19 -2.14 4.80 8.04
CA LEU A 19 -0.71 4.59 7.87
C LEU A 19 0.06 5.91 7.60
N LEU A 20 -0.63 6.98 7.21
CA LEU A 20 -0.02 8.28 6.94
C LEU A 20 0.40 9.01 8.23
N ALA A 21 1.33 9.97 8.07
CA ALA A 21 1.66 10.91 9.13
C ALA A 21 0.47 11.85 9.43
N ARG A 22 0.39 12.41 10.64
CA ARG A 22 -0.76 13.20 11.12
C ARG A 22 -1.20 14.35 10.21
N ASP A 23 -0.27 14.96 9.47
CA ASP A 23 -0.54 16.09 8.57
C ASP A 23 -0.69 15.69 7.09
N TRP A 24 -0.70 14.38 6.81
CA TRP A 24 -0.85 13.82 5.48
C TRP A 24 -2.24 13.23 5.29
N THR A 25 -2.80 13.50 4.12
CA THR A 25 -4.13 13.03 3.73
C THR A 25 -4.00 12.24 2.42
N ILE A 26 -4.88 11.27 2.23
CA ILE A 26 -4.81 10.36 1.09
C ILE A 26 -4.95 11.07 -0.27
N ASP A 27 -5.71 12.17 -0.31
CA ASP A 27 -5.91 13.02 -1.48
C ASP A 27 -4.63 13.78 -1.91
N ARG A 28 -3.63 13.89 -1.02
CA ARG A 28 -2.32 14.48 -1.34
C ARG A 28 -1.35 13.48 -1.96
N LEU A 29 -1.68 12.19 -1.99
CA LEU A 29 -0.85 11.19 -2.64
C LEU A 29 -0.91 11.33 -4.15
N VAL A 30 0.23 11.18 -4.82
CA VAL A 30 0.23 11.03 -6.27
C VAL A 30 -0.45 9.72 -6.64
N LYS A 31 -1.22 9.72 -7.73
CA LYS A 31 -2.05 8.57 -8.12
C LYS A 31 -1.30 7.24 -8.20
N PRO A 32 -0.07 7.15 -8.75
CA PRO A 32 0.67 5.89 -8.78
C PRO A 32 0.91 5.33 -7.37
N ASP A 33 1.32 6.16 -6.42
CA ASP A 33 1.62 5.72 -5.05
C ASP A 33 0.36 5.20 -4.36
N LEU A 34 -0.77 5.88 -4.53
CA LEU A 34 -2.06 5.44 -4.00
C LEU A 34 -2.48 4.08 -4.59
N ILE A 35 -2.36 3.91 -5.91
CA ILE A 35 -2.71 2.65 -6.58
C ILE A 35 -1.81 1.51 -6.11
N ILE A 36 -0.50 1.75 -5.98
CA ILE A 36 0.46 0.76 -5.50
C ILE A 36 0.13 0.33 -4.06
N LEU A 37 -0.17 1.29 -3.17
CA LEU A 37 -0.57 0.97 -1.80
C LEU A 37 -1.86 0.14 -1.74
N ARG A 38 -2.87 0.49 -2.55
CA ARG A 38 -4.12 -0.28 -2.62
C ARG A 38 -3.90 -1.71 -3.10
N ILE A 39 -3.07 -1.91 -4.13
CA ILE A 39 -2.74 -3.25 -4.64
C ILE A 39 -2.04 -4.06 -3.55
N ALA A 40 -0.98 -3.49 -2.95
CA ALA A 40 -0.20 -4.19 -1.92
C ALA A 40 -1.05 -4.59 -0.71
N LEU A 41 -1.85 -3.66 -0.17
CA LEU A 41 -2.73 -3.94 0.96
C LEU A 41 -3.83 -4.94 0.60
N TYR A 42 -4.36 -4.90 -0.63
CA TYR A 42 -5.32 -5.88 -1.09
C TYR A 42 -4.72 -7.29 -1.16
N GLU A 43 -3.51 -7.41 -1.70
CA GLU A 43 -2.80 -8.69 -1.80
C GLU A 43 -2.49 -9.27 -0.42
N ILE A 44 -2.03 -8.43 0.52
CA ILE A 44 -1.70 -8.87 1.88
C ILE A 44 -2.94 -9.39 2.62
N GLN A 45 -4.12 -8.81 2.40
CA GLN A 45 -5.29 -9.07 3.24
C GLN A 45 -6.29 -10.05 2.62
N TYR A 46 -6.39 -10.11 1.29
CA TYR A 46 -7.46 -10.83 0.61
C TYR A 46 -6.97 -11.87 -0.40
N VAL A 47 -5.65 -11.99 -0.61
CA VAL A 47 -5.10 -12.97 -1.55
C VAL A 47 -4.36 -14.06 -0.77
N ASP A 48 -5.06 -15.18 -0.58
CA ASP A 48 -4.52 -16.35 0.11
C ASP A 48 -3.21 -16.83 -0.53
N GLY A 49 -2.21 -17.09 0.30
CA GLY A 49 -0.92 -17.62 -0.13
C GLY A 49 0.08 -16.58 -0.63
N VAL A 50 -0.25 -15.29 -0.65
CA VAL A 50 0.72 -14.21 -0.90
C VAL A 50 1.40 -13.82 0.41
N PRO A 51 2.71 -14.05 0.59
CA PRO A 51 3.40 -13.59 1.80
C PRO A 51 3.50 -12.07 1.83
N THR A 52 3.29 -11.46 3.00
CA THR A 52 3.37 -9.99 3.19
C THR A 52 4.66 -9.39 2.63
N ALA A 53 5.80 -10.04 2.89
CA ALA A 53 7.10 -9.57 2.40
C ALA A 53 7.20 -9.57 0.85
N VAL A 54 6.51 -10.48 0.17
CA VAL A 54 6.47 -10.54 -1.30
C VAL A 54 5.66 -9.38 -1.85
N ALA A 55 4.44 -9.15 -1.33
CA ALA A 55 3.61 -8.03 -1.74
C ALA A 55 4.30 -6.67 -1.51
N ILE A 56 5.02 -6.52 -0.38
CA ILE A 56 5.84 -5.33 -0.12
C ILE A 56 6.93 -5.17 -1.17
N ASN A 57 7.69 -6.22 -1.46
CA ASN A 57 8.78 -6.15 -2.45
C ASN A 57 8.27 -5.77 -3.85
N GLU A 58 7.14 -6.34 -4.28
CA GLU A 58 6.51 -6.02 -5.57
C GLU A 58 6.04 -4.56 -5.61
N ALA A 59 5.47 -4.04 -4.52
CA ALA A 59 5.10 -2.63 -4.41
C ALA A 59 6.32 -1.69 -4.57
N LEU A 60 7.48 -2.06 -4.04
CA LEU A 60 8.71 -1.26 -4.19
C LEU A 60 9.25 -1.27 -5.62
N GLU A 61 9.15 -2.39 -6.33
CA GLU A 61 9.54 -2.46 -7.74
C GLU A 61 8.56 -1.68 -8.64
N LEU A 62 7.26 -1.71 -8.35
CA LEU A 62 6.28 -0.85 -9.03
C LEU A 62 6.57 0.64 -8.78
N ALA A 63 6.88 1.02 -7.54
CA ALA A 63 7.22 2.40 -7.20
C ALA A 63 8.48 2.88 -7.94
N LYS A 64 9.46 2.00 -8.13
CA LYS A 64 10.67 2.27 -8.91
C LYS A 64 10.39 2.41 -10.41
N ALA A 65 9.45 1.64 -10.94
CA ALA A 65 9.10 1.67 -12.36
C ALA A 65 8.19 2.85 -12.74
N PHE A 66 7.26 3.24 -11.85
CA PHE A 66 6.16 4.18 -12.16
C PHE A 66 6.17 5.47 -11.33
N SER A 67 7.11 5.61 -10.40
CA SER A 67 7.19 6.78 -9.53
C SER A 67 8.65 7.20 -9.33
N ASN A 68 9.02 7.69 -8.14
CA ASN A 68 10.37 8.14 -7.83
C ASN A 68 10.91 7.54 -6.52
N ASP A 69 12.17 7.84 -6.24
CA ASP A 69 12.88 7.27 -5.09
C ASP A 69 12.31 7.70 -3.73
N LYS A 70 11.66 8.88 -3.64
CA LYS A 70 10.94 9.30 -2.44
C LYS A 70 9.67 8.48 -2.25
N SER A 71 8.92 8.24 -3.33
CA SER A 71 7.72 7.40 -3.31
C SER A 71 8.02 5.97 -2.90
N ARG A 72 9.11 5.37 -3.40
CA ARG A 72 9.56 4.05 -2.95
C ARG A 72 9.83 4.00 -1.44
N LYS A 73 10.53 5.00 -0.90
CA LYS A 73 10.80 5.08 0.56
C LYS A 73 9.52 5.29 1.37
N PHE A 74 8.61 6.12 0.88
CA PHE A 74 7.31 6.36 1.49
C PHE A 74 6.47 5.08 1.55
N ILE A 75 6.33 4.37 0.43
CA ILE A 75 5.59 3.10 0.33
C ILE A 75 6.19 2.05 1.27
N ASN A 76 7.52 1.93 1.29
CA ASN A 76 8.22 1.03 2.22
C ASN A 76 7.89 1.34 3.69
N GLY A 77 7.88 2.63 4.06
CA GLY A 77 7.54 3.06 5.41
C GLY A 77 6.10 2.76 5.79
N ALA A 78 5.15 3.05 4.90
CA ALA A 78 3.72 2.82 5.13
C ALA A 78 3.42 1.32 5.28
N LEU A 79 3.91 0.49 4.36
CA LEU A 79 3.68 -0.96 4.42
C LEU A 79 4.45 -1.63 5.56
N GLY A 80 5.64 -1.12 5.92
CA GLY A 80 6.37 -1.59 7.10
C GLY A 80 5.63 -1.29 8.42
N LYS A 81 4.95 -0.14 8.50
CA LYS A 81 4.06 0.17 9.64
C LYS A 81 2.88 -0.81 9.69
N PHE A 82 2.23 -1.06 8.56
CA PHE A 82 1.15 -2.05 8.47
C PHE A 82 1.61 -3.44 8.93
N GLU A 83 2.76 -3.90 8.43
CA GLU A 83 3.34 -5.19 8.80
C GLU A 83 3.60 -5.30 10.32
N GLN A 84 4.10 -4.24 10.95
CA GLN A 84 4.34 -4.21 12.40
C GLN A 84 3.06 -4.28 13.21
N GLU A 85 2.00 -3.58 12.78
CA GLU A 85 0.70 -3.57 13.46
C GLU A 85 0.01 -4.95 13.44
N HIS A 86 0.26 -5.76 12.40
CA HIS A 86 -0.38 -7.06 12.18
C HIS A 86 0.50 -8.27 12.54
N ARG A 87 1.67 -8.06 13.15
CA ARG A 87 2.59 -9.14 13.57
C ARG A 87 2.24 -9.73 14.96
N ASN A 88 1.11 -9.36 15.54
CA ASN A 88 0.68 -9.78 16.89
C ASN A 88 -0.51 -10.74 16.85
#